data_AF-A0AAD4L2G1-F1
#
_entry.id   AF-A0AAD4L2G1-F1
#
_cell.length_a   1.000
_cell.length_b   1.000
_cell.length_c   1.000
_cell.angle_alpha   90.00
_cell.angle_beta   90.00
_cell.angle_gamma   90.00
#
_symmetry.space_group_name_H-M   'P 1'
#
loop_
_entity.id
_entity.type
_entity.pdbx_description
1 polymer ?
#
loop_
_entity_poly.entity_id
_entity_poly.type
_entity_poly.pdbx_seq_one_letter_code
_entity_poly.pdbx_strand_id
1 'polypeptide(L)'
;MVQQSLTPQLLASALNSVTIGRYTLTATYIVCFYDWIISCVKTQRFIRPGMLILTSVLRFDQEVALIYPAAWNVVKATYIFCRYYPMAIAPFHLWGLLGNHEQRLCESYYHVLFACPMPTLLSAQFILMLRTYAFSGRKTRVLVVLSITYSGLVGVIIWVLSKELTLSPLFFLTKRSGCFAISDEPNITVLVTSVVQGNKIPVPIAYHVGMISILATFFDCLNMLVVLWHWVRGCGAIGPLCRSFLKQGMLVYVVMIALNTLAICAYLSSYLVHEGFASSSALACILPSTLSCRLYVSRSLQIPCWFRCSFFRVLMLRQKASPTETELRLEHSHMINEALEMTTVERHPTKILEGFMSPISTDTEAQP
;
A
#
# COMPACT_ATOMS: atom_id res chain seq x y z
N MET A 1 28.95 20.21 -30.77
CA MET A 1 30.33 19.67 -30.84
C MET A 1 30.58 18.42 -29.98
N VAL A 2 29.61 17.89 -29.20
CA VAL A 2 29.80 16.67 -28.37
C VAL A 2 29.67 15.35 -29.17
N GLN A 3 29.35 15.41 -30.46
CA GLN A 3 28.97 14.25 -31.26
C GLN A 3 30.14 13.37 -31.75
N GLN A 4 31.40 13.74 -31.48
CA GLN A 4 32.56 13.21 -32.22
C GLN A 4 33.39 12.12 -31.53
N SER A 5 33.04 11.61 -30.35
CA SER A 5 33.89 10.59 -29.68
C SER A 5 33.16 9.52 -28.86
N LEU A 6 31.89 9.22 -29.15
CA LEU A 6 31.27 8.03 -28.55
C LEU A 6 31.79 6.78 -29.26
N THR A 7 32.50 5.91 -28.54
CA THR A 7 32.94 4.62 -29.08
C THR A 7 31.71 3.77 -29.45
N PRO A 8 31.75 2.98 -30.54
CA PRO A 8 30.61 2.16 -30.96
C PRO A 8 30.17 1.18 -29.87
N GLN A 9 31.09 0.73 -29.02
CA GLN A 9 30.80 -0.12 -27.87
C GLN A 9 29.94 0.58 -26.81
N LEU A 10 30.23 1.85 -26.49
CA LEU A 10 29.44 2.62 -25.52
C LEU A 10 28.03 2.89 -26.04
N LEU A 11 27.90 3.20 -27.34
CA LEU A 11 26.60 3.38 -27.99
C LEU A 11 25.77 2.08 -27.94
N ALA A 12 26.39 0.94 -28.29
CA ALA A 12 25.70 -0.36 -28.23
C ALA A 12 25.24 -0.71 -26.81
N SER A 13 26.09 -0.46 -25.81
CA SER A 13 25.74 -0.65 -24.40
C SER A 13 24.55 0.22 -24.01
N ALA A 14 24.56 1.52 -24.32
CA ALA A 14 23.46 2.44 -24.02
C ALA A 14 22.14 2.07 -24.73
N LEU A 15 22.19 1.59 -25.97
CA LEU A 15 21.00 1.14 -26.69
C LEU A 15 20.40 -0.13 -26.08
N ASN A 16 21.24 -1.09 -25.72
CA ASN A 16 20.80 -2.30 -25.01
C ASN A 16 20.16 -1.94 -23.67
N SER A 17 20.76 -0.96 -23.00
CA SER A 17 20.31 -0.41 -21.73
C SER A 17 18.89 0.17 -21.80
N VAL A 18 18.62 1.05 -22.77
CA VAL A 18 17.28 1.61 -23.02
C VAL A 18 16.28 0.49 -23.34
N THR A 19 16.71 -0.50 -24.11
CA THR A 19 15.88 -1.64 -24.50
C THR A 19 15.48 -2.48 -23.28
N ILE A 20 16.41 -2.78 -22.38
CA ILE A 20 16.14 -3.47 -21.11
C ILE A 20 15.15 -2.66 -20.27
N GLY A 21 15.37 -1.35 -20.11
CA GLY A 21 14.47 -0.48 -19.33
C GLY A 21 13.02 -0.51 -19.84
N ARG A 22 12.84 -0.53 -21.16
CA ARG A 22 11.52 -0.68 -21.81
C ARG A 22 10.86 -2.01 -21.50
N TYR A 23 11.62 -3.11 -21.58
CA TYR A 23 11.10 -4.44 -21.25
C TYR A 23 10.75 -4.57 -19.76
N THR A 24 11.60 -4.05 -18.86
CA THR A 24 11.34 -4.06 -17.41
C THR A 24 10.09 -3.26 -17.05
N LEU A 25 9.92 -2.08 -17.64
CA LEU A 25 8.73 -1.25 -17.45
C LEU A 25 7.46 -1.99 -17.93
N THR A 26 7.51 -2.53 -19.15
CA THR A 26 6.39 -3.26 -19.74
C THR A 26 6.04 -4.49 -18.91
N ALA A 27 7.05 -5.27 -18.51
CA ALA A 27 6.89 -6.42 -17.63
C ALA A 27 6.28 -6.02 -16.29
N THR A 28 6.68 -4.88 -15.71
CA THR A 28 6.11 -4.38 -14.45
C THR A 28 4.62 -4.05 -14.59
N TYR A 29 4.22 -3.34 -15.64
CA TYR A 29 2.80 -3.07 -15.90
C TYR A 29 2.01 -4.34 -16.20
N ILE A 30 2.59 -5.27 -16.96
CA ILE A 30 2.01 -6.58 -17.22
C ILE A 30 1.79 -7.34 -15.90
N VAL A 31 2.78 -7.38 -15.01
CA VAL A 31 2.65 -7.99 -13.68
C VAL A 31 1.53 -7.30 -12.91
N CYS A 32 1.46 -5.97 -12.89
CA CYS A 32 0.38 -5.24 -12.20
C CYS A 32 -1.01 -5.51 -12.80
N PHE A 33 -1.09 -5.70 -14.12
CA PHE A 33 -2.32 -6.05 -14.82
C PHE A 33 -2.75 -7.50 -14.54
N TYR A 34 -1.82 -8.46 -14.61
CA TYR A 34 -2.08 -9.84 -14.20
C TYR A 34 -2.43 -9.94 -12.72
N ASP A 35 -1.79 -9.15 -11.89
CA ASP A 35 -2.08 -9.03 -10.48
C ASP A 35 -3.53 -8.59 -10.27
N TRP A 36 -3.97 -7.58 -11.02
CA TRP A 36 -5.37 -7.17 -11.03
C TRP A 36 -6.30 -8.28 -11.53
N ILE A 37 -6.02 -8.92 -12.67
CA ILE A 37 -6.82 -10.03 -13.23
C ILE A 37 -6.93 -11.19 -12.24
N ILE A 38 -5.83 -11.65 -11.65
CA ILE A 38 -5.81 -12.76 -10.70
C ILE A 38 -6.65 -12.42 -9.47
N SER A 39 -6.65 -11.16 -9.04
CA SER A 39 -7.50 -10.69 -7.94
C SER A 39 -8.99 -10.80 -8.30
N CYS A 40 -9.35 -10.56 -9.56
CA CYS A 40 -10.70 -10.80 -10.08
C CYS A 40 -11.03 -12.31 -10.14
N VAL A 41 -10.09 -13.16 -10.60
CA VAL A 41 -10.29 -14.60 -10.85
C VAL A 41 -10.29 -15.44 -9.56
N LYS A 42 -9.34 -15.25 -8.62
CA LYS A 42 -9.24 -16.09 -7.40
C LYS A 42 -10.50 -16.06 -6.54
N THR A 43 -11.22 -14.95 -6.57
CA THR A 43 -12.49 -14.83 -5.86
C THR A 43 -13.55 -15.77 -6.46
N GLN A 44 -13.37 -16.31 -7.69
CA GLN A 44 -14.33 -17.19 -8.39
C GLN A 44 -14.39 -18.61 -7.86
N ARG A 45 -13.29 -19.16 -7.35
CA ARG A 45 -13.28 -20.55 -6.88
C ARG A 45 -14.10 -20.81 -5.61
N PHE A 46 -14.62 -19.78 -4.95
CA PHE A 46 -15.47 -19.94 -3.77
C PHE A 46 -16.97 -19.89 -4.08
N ILE A 47 -17.37 -19.75 -5.36
CA ILE A 47 -18.77 -19.77 -5.79
C ILE A 47 -18.91 -20.84 -6.88
N ARG A 48 -19.92 -21.71 -6.74
CA ARG A 48 -20.18 -22.95 -7.49
C ARG A 48 -19.80 -22.91 -9.00
N PRO A 49 -19.25 -24.01 -9.57
CA PRO A 49 -18.67 -24.06 -10.93
C PRO A 49 -19.64 -23.94 -12.12
N GLY A 50 -20.89 -23.53 -11.92
CA GLY A 50 -21.95 -23.61 -12.94
C GLY A 50 -22.18 -22.37 -13.82
N MET A 51 -21.48 -21.24 -13.62
CA MET A 51 -21.84 -19.98 -14.31
C MET A 51 -20.62 -19.11 -14.62
N LEU A 52 -19.93 -19.42 -15.72
CA LEU A 52 -18.52 -19.07 -15.95
C LEU A 52 -18.23 -17.90 -16.90
N ILE A 53 -19.22 -17.29 -17.57
CA ILE A 53 -18.92 -16.25 -18.59
C ILE A 53 -19.53 -14.87 -18.25
N LEU A 54 -20.67 -14.79 -17.53
CA LEU A 54 -21.23 -13.49 -17.10
C LEU A 54 -20.64 -12.94 -15.79
N THR A 55 -19.83 -13.72 -15.07
CA THR A 55 -19.43 -13.42 -13.68
C THR A 55 -18.15 -12.61 -13.53
N SER A 56 -17.47 -12.29 -14.63
CA SER A 56 -16.29 -11.41 -14.63
C SER A 56 -16.66 -9.96 -14.26
N VAL A 57 -17.89 -9.55 -14.61
CA VAL A 57 -18.44 -8.22 -14.27
C VAL A 57 -19.01 -8.22 -12.83
N LEU A 58 -19.56 -9.34 -12.36
CA LEU A 58 -20.29 -9.48 -11.09
C LEU A 58 -19.46 -9.41 -9.79
N ARG A 59 -18.16 -9.11 -9.85
CA ARG A 59 -17.29 -9.05 -8.65
C ARG A 59 -16.61 -7.74 -8.39
N PHE A 60 -16.59 -6.86 -9.39
CA PHE A 60 -16.58 -5.44 -9.08
C PHE A 60 -17.68 -5.15 -8.07
N ASP A 61 -18.85 -5.81 -8.18
CA ASP A 61 -19.97 -5.66 -7.25
C ASP A 61 -19.67 -6.05 -5.80
N GLN A 62 -18.77 -7.00 -5.48
CA GLN A 62 -18.47 -7.31 -4.08
C GLN A 62 -17.49 -6.31 -3.45
N GLU A 63 -16.50 -5.88 -4.24
CA GLU A 63 -15.57 -4.84 -3.84
C GLU A 63 -16.31 -3.50 -3.73
N VAL A 64 -17.18 -3.18 -4.70
CA VAL A 64 -18.08 -2.03 -4.70
C VAL A 64 -19.10 -2.16 -3.58
N ALA A 65 -19.78 -3.28 -3.38
CA ALA A 65 -20.74 -3.44 -2.28
C ALA A 65 -20.07 -3.35 -0.90
N LEU A 66 -18.75 -3.55 -0.78
CA LEU A 66 -18.04 -3.31 0.47
C LEU A 66 -17.54 -1.86 0.59
N ILE A 67 -16.90 -1.36 -0.46
CA ILE A 67 -16.20 -0.07 -0.44
C ILE A 67 -17.20 1.07 -0.63
N TYR A 68 -18.16 0.93 -1.52
CA TYR A 68 -19.11 1.97 -1.90
C TYR A 68 -20.03 2.42 -0.76
N PRO A 69 -20.67 1.54 0.05
CA PRO A 69 -21.54 2.00 1.13
C PRO A 69 -20.78 2.62 2.31
N ALA A 70 -19.47 2.41 2.42
CA ALA A 70 -18.67 3.10 3.42
C ALA A 70 -18.58 4.60 3.10
N ALA A 71 -18.80 5.44 4.10
CA ALA A 71 -18.61 6.89 3.98
C ALA A 71 -17.22 7.21 3.41
N TRP A 72 -17.15 8.23 2.55
CA TRP A 72 -15.90 8.68 1.98
C TRP A 72 -14.93 9.10 3.08
N ASN A 73 -13.80 8.41 3.15
CA ASN A 73 -12.72 8.71 4.07
C ASN A 73 -11.39 8.72 3.30
N VAL A 74 -10.37 9.35 3.89
CA VAL A 74 -9.05 9.48 3.25
C VAL A 74 -8.43 8.12 2.94
N VAL A 75 -8.70 7.10 3.76
CA VAL A 75 -8.20 5.73 3.56
C VAL A 75 -8.78 5.10 2.30
N LYS A 76 -10.11 5.24 2.08
CA LYS A 76 -10.84 4.77 0.91
C LYS A 76 -10.36 5.49 -0.35
N ALA A 77 -10.21 6.81 -0.30
CA ALA A 77 -9.67 7.59 -1.40
C ALA A 77 -8.24 7.13 -1.77
N THR A 78 -7.35 7.00 -0.77
CA THR A 78 -5.97 6.54 -1.00
C THR A 78 -5.94 5.12 -1.56
N TYR A 79 -6.79 4.23 -1.05
CA TYR A 79 -6.88 2.85 -1.53
C TYR A 79 -7.29 2.77 -3.00
N ILE A 80 -8.37 3.48 -3.38
CA ILE A 80 -8.84 3.55 -4.77
C ILE A 80 -7.73 4.12 -5.65
N PHE A 81 -7.08 5.18 -5.18
CA PHE A 81 -5.99 5.82 -5.90
C PHE A 81 -4.82 4.84 -6.11
N CYS A 82 -4.28 4.26 -5.04
CA CYS A 82 -3.15 3.33 -5.09
C CYS A 82 -3.43 2.11 -5.97
N ARG A 83 -4.69 1.65 -6.05
CA ARG A 83 -5.08 0.48 -6.83
C ARG A 83 -5.37 0.76 -8.30
N TYR A 84 -6.17 1.77 -8.61
CA TYR A 84 -6.68 2.01 -9.96
C TYR A 84 -5.84 3.03 -10.75
N TYR A 85 -5.17 3.95 -10.07
CA TYR A 85 -4.38 4.98 -10.73
C TYR A 85 -3.18 4.44 -11.53
N PRO A 86 -2.38 3.46 -11.05
CA PRO A 86 -1.31 2.86 -11.86
C PRO A 86 -1.83 2.24 -13.16
N MET A 87 -3.04 1.69 -13.15
CA MET A 87 -3.66 1.09 -14.34
C MET A 87 -4.16 2.16 -15.31
N ALA A 88 -4.76 3.22 -14.78
CA ALA A 88 -5.24 4.35 -15.59
C ALA A 88 -4.08 5.07 -16.30
N ILE A 89 -2.94 5.19 -15.62
CA ILE A 89 -1.77 5.89 -16.18
C ILE A 89 -0.88 5.01 -17.06
N ALA A 90 -1.00 3.67 -16.95
CA ALA A 90 -0.17 2.74 -17.68
C ALA A 90 -0.13 2.98 -19.21
N PRO A 91 -1.26 3.17 -19.91
CA PRO A 91 -1.24 3.38 -21.36
C PRO A 91 -0.50 4.67 -21.75
N PHE A 92 -0.71 5.75 -21.01
CA PHE A 92 -0.03 7.02 -21.23
C PHE A 92 1.48 6.90 -20.98
N HIS A 93 1.86 6.23 -19.90
CA HIS A 93 3.26 6.04 -19.55
C HIS A 93 4.01 5.12 -20.54
N LEU A 94 3.36 4.02 -20.95
CA LEU A 94 3.88 3.11 -21.97
C LEU A 94 3.99 3.81 -23.33
N TRP A 95 2.99 4.61 -23.71
CA TRP A 95 3.03 5.41 -24.94
C TRP A 95 4.22 6.38 -24.93
N GLY A 96 4.42 7.15 -23.85
CA GLY A 96 5.51 8.12 -23.75
C GLY A 96 6.91 7.50 -23.76
N LEU A 97 7.09 6.32 -23.13
CA LEU A 97 8.41 5.69 -22.96
C LEU A 97 8.75 4.65 -24.05
N LEU A 98 7.76 4.02 -24.67
CA LEU A 98 7.97 3.03 -25.76
C LEU A 98 7.81 3.65 -27.15
N GLY A 99 6.99 4.70 -27.28
CA GLY A 99 6.68 5.34 -28.55
C GLY A 99 7.88 6.06 -29.17
N ASN A 100 7.86 6.17 -30.49
CA ASN A 100 8.81 6.99 -31.24
C ASN A 100 8.19 8.37 -31.44
N HIS A 101 8.62 9.34 -30.64
CA HIS A 101 8.06 10.68 -30.63
C HIS A 101 9.00 11.69 -31.28
N GLU A 102 8.43 12.80 -31.78
CA GLU A 102 9.20 13.96 -32.20
C GLU A 102 9.77 14.70 -30.98
N GLN A 103 10.93 15.33 -31.13
CA GLN A 103 11.60 16.08 -30.05
C GLN A 103 10.68 17.10 -29.38
N ARG A 104 10.00 17.92 -30.18
CA ARG A 104 9.08 18.97 -29.70
C ARG A 104 7.96 18.40 -28.84
N LEU A 105 7.47 17.22 -29.21
CA LEU A 105 6.43 16.53 -28.46
C LEU A 105 7.02 16.04 -27.14
N CYS A 106 8.18 15.39 -27.15
CA CYS A 106 8.81 14.99 -25.89
C CYS A 106 9.09 16.16 -24.96
N GLU A 107 9.59 17.30 -25.46
CA GLU A 107 9.84 18.54 -24.69
C GLU A 107 8.58 19.03 -23.95
N SER A 108 7.41 18.89 -24.57
CA SER A 108 6.15 19.30 -23.96
C SER A 108 5.61 18.30 -22.93
N TYR A 109 5.92 17.01 -23.07
CA TYR A 109 5.26 15.93 -22.30
C TYR A 109 6.14 15.26 -21.23
N TYR A 110 7.47 15.41 -21.24
CA TYR A 110 8.33 14.69 -20.29
C TYR A 110 8.02 15.06 -18.83
N HIS A 111 7.72 16.32 -18.50
CA HIS A 111 7.37 16.72 -17.13
C HIS A 111 6.12 15.99 -16.64
N VAL A 112 5.09 15.91 -17.50
CA VAL A 112 3.84 15.20 -17.18
C VAL A 112 4.13 13.71 -17.02
N LEU A 113 4.91 13.12 -17.93
CA LEU A 113 5.28 11.71 -17.90
C LEU A 113 6.00 11.31 -16.60
N PHE A 114 6.84 12.19 -16.05
CA PHE A 114 7.55 12.00 -14.79
C PHE A 114 6.71 12.31 -13.56
N ALA A 115 5.83 13.32 -13.63
CA ALA A 115 4.94 13.68 -12.53
C ALA A 115 3.85 12.63 -12.31
N CYS A 116 3.37 12.02 -13.41
CA CYS A 116 2.26 11.10 -13.40
C CYS A 116 2.44 9.86 -12.49
N PRO A 117 3.61 9.19 -12.41
CA PRO A 117 3.83 8.10 -11.46
C PRO A 117 3.98 8.53 -9.99
N MET A 118 4.33 9.79 -9.69
CA MET A 118 4.64 10.22 -8.32
C MET A 118 3.48 10.00 -7.31
N PRO A 119 2.21 10.23 -7.69
CA PRO A 119 1.10 9.88 -6.83
C PRO A 119 1.01 8.39 -6.45
N THR A 120 1.45 7.44 -7.30
CA THR A 120 1.42 6.01 -6.93
C THR A 120 2.38 5.74 -5.78
N LEU A 121 3.59 6.30 -5.87
CA LEU A 121 4.60 6.24 -4.82
C LEU A 121 4.08 6.85 -3.51
N LEU A 122 3.54 8.07 -3.57
CA LEU A 122 3.02 8.78 -2.41
C LEU A 122 1.86 8.05 -1.73
N SER A 123 0.95 7.45 -2.51
CA SER A 123 -0.19 6.71 -1.99
C SER A 123 0.23 5.40 -1.29
N ALA A 124 1.23 4.70 -1.83
CA ALA A 124 1.80 3.50 -1.21
C ALA A 124 2.41 3.84 0.16
N GLN A 125 3.22 4.91 0.20
CA GLN A 125 3.86 5.37 1.43
C GLN A 125 2.84 5.85 2.47
N PHE A 126 1.77 6.50 2.05
CA PHE A 126 0.68 6.89 2.95
C PHE A 126 -0.05 5.68 3.57
N ILE A 127 -0.30 4.62 2.80
CA ILE A 127 -0.91 3.39 3.33
C ILE A 127 -0.01 2.73 4.38
N LEU A 128 1.31 2.67 4.13
CA LEU A 128 2.28 2.14 5.10
C LEU A 128 2.30 2.98 6.38
N MET A 129 2.25 4.31 6.25
CA MET A 129 2.15 5.24 7.38
C MET A 129 0.90 4.97 8.23
N LEU A 130 -0.27 4.87 7.59
CA LEU A 130 -1.53 4.58 8.28
C LEU A 130 -1.49 3.24 9.02
N ARG A 131 -0.86 2.24 8.40
CA ARG A 131 -0.67 0.92 9.02
C ARG A 131 0.22 1.00 10.25
N THR A 132 1.35 1.70 10.17
CA THR A 132 2.26 1.95 11.30
C THR A 132 1.56 2.69 12.43
N TYR A 133 0.77 3.72 12.10
CA TYR A 133 -0.02 4.46 13.09
C TYR A 133 -1.04 3.56 13.81
N ALA A 134 -1.74 2.69 13.08
CA ALA A 134 -2.65 1.72 13.67
C ALA A 134 -1.92 0.75 14.62
N PHE A 135 -0.75 0.25 14.24
CA PHE A 135 0.09 -0.62 15.09
C PHE A 135 0.61 0.07 16.34
N SER A 136 0.89 1.38 16.27
CA SER A 136 1.34 2.15 17.43
C SER A 136 0.27 2.33 18.52
N GLY A 137 -0.94 1.79 18.31
CA GLY A 137 -2.08 1.96 19.20
C GLY A 137 -2.66 3.38 19.13
N ARG A 138 -2.52 4.05 17.97
CA ARG A 138 -3.01 5.41 17.69
C ARG A 138 -2.38 6.53 18.52
N LYS A 139 -1.12 6.37 18.93
CA LYS A 139 -0.42 7.44 19.66
C LYS A 139 -0.20 8.64 18.74
N THR A 140 -0.81 9.79 19.07
CA THR A 140 -0.71 11.03 18.28
C THR A 140 0.74 11.46 18.06
N ARG A 141 1.62 11.22 19.04
CA ARG A 141 3.06 11.51 18.91
C ARG A 141 3.70 10.77 17.72
N VAL A 142 3.35 9.50 17.52
CA VAL A 142 3.86 8.71 16.39
C VAL A 142 3.31 9.26 15.06
N LEU A 143 2.03 9.63 15.03
CA LEU A 143 1.43 10.25 13.84
C LEU A 143 2.12 11.56 13.46
N VAL A 144 2.41 12.43 14.43
CA VAL A 144 3.10 13.71 14.18
C VAL A 144 4.47 13.47 13.56
N VAL A 145 5.28 12.58 14.16
CA VAL A 145 6.61 12.25 13.63
C VAL A 145 6.51 11.71 12.21
N LEU A 146 5.64 10.71 11.98
CA LEU A 146 5.47 10.13 10.64
C LEU A 146 4.93 11.16 9.62
N SER A 147 4.04 12.06 10.03
CA SER A 147 3.47 13.09 9.15
C SER A 147 4.50 14.14 8.76
N ILE A 148 5.41 14.52 9.67
CA ILE A 148 6.53 15.42 9.36
C ILE A 148 7.44 14.77 8.33
N THR A 149 7.84 13.51 8.54
CA THR A 149 8.73 12.81 7.60
C THR A 149 8.05 12.59 6.24
N TYR A 150 6.76 12.26 6.23
CA TYR A 150 5.97 12.13 5.01
C TYR A 150 5.86 13.46 4.25
N SER A 151 5.62 14.56 4.96
CA SER A 151 5.59 15.90 4.37
C SER A 151 6.94 16.29 3.77
N GLY A 152 8.05 15.89 4.42
CA GLY A 152 9.40 16.04 3.87
C GLY A 152 9.58 15.27 2.55
N LEU A 153 9.11 14.02 2.49
CA LEU A 153 9.12 13.22 1.26
C LEU A 153 8.31 13.90 0.13
N VAL A 154 7.09 14.36 0.43
CA VAL A 154 6.25 15.10 -0.54
C VAL A 154 6.93 16.39 -0.99
N GLY A 155 7.51 17.16 -0.07
CA GLY A 155 8.22 18.39 -0.37
C GLY A 155 9.41 18.17 -1.30
N VAL A 156 10.19 17.10 -1.10
CA VAL A 156 11.30 16.76 -1.99
C VAL A 156 10.79 16.32 -3.36
N ILE A 157 9.70 15.55 -3.44
CA ILE A 157 9.10 15.19 -4.74
C ILE A 157 8.66 16.44 -5.50
N ILE A 158 7.98 17.38 -4.85
CA ILE A 158 7.56 18.65 -5.48
C ILE A 158 8.79 19.46 -5.91
N TRP A 159 9.82 19.53 -5.08
CA TRP A 159 11.06 20.23 -5.41
C TRP A 159 11.77 19.62 -6.62
N VAL A 160 11.89 18.28 -6.70
CA VAL A 160 12.48 17.59 -7.86
C VAL A 160 11.65 17.82 -9.12
N LEU A 161 10.32 17.78 -9.02
CA LEU A 161 9.43 18.07 -10.16
C LEU A 161 9.50 19.52 -10.63
N SER A 162 9.91 20.45 -9.75
CA SER A 162 10.06 21.87 -10.06
C SER A 162 11.41 22.21 -10.71
N LYS A 163 12.35 21.26 -10.74
CA LYS A 163 13.64 21.47 -11.41
C LYS A 163 13.49 21.26 -12.92
N GLU A 164 14.25 22.05 -13.68
CA GLU A 164 14.35 21.89 -15.13
C GLU A 164 14.99 20.54 -15.44
N LEU A 165 14.18 19.63 -15.98
CA LEU A 165 14.68 18.38 -16.53
C LEU A 165 14.89 18.61 -18.04
N THR A 166 15.99 18.15 -18.59
CA THR A 166 16.30 18.28 -20.01
C THR A 166 16.22 16.94 -20.70
N LEU A 167 16.08 16.96 -22.02
CA LEU A 167 16.05 15.71 -22.78
C LEU A 167 17.42 15.04 -22.81
N SER A 168 17.42 13.73 -22.63
CA SER A 168 18.63 12.92 -22.71
C SER A 168 19.29 13.05 -24.09
N PRO A 169 20.63 13.23 -24.17
CA PRO A 169 21.34 13.35 -25.44
C PRO A 169 21.22 12.10 -26.34
N LEU A 170 20.89 10.94 -25.74
CA LEU A 170 20.58 9.69 -26.44
C LEU A 170 19.42 9.84 -27.45
N PHE A 171 18.51 10.77 -27.18
CA PHE A 171 17.39 11.07 -28.08
C PHE A 171 17.91 11.58 -29.44
N PHE A 172 18.91 12.46 -29.46
CA PHE A 172 19.50 12.99 -30.69
C PHE A 172 20.26 11.94 -31.50
N LEU A 173 20.89 10.98 -30.82
CA LEU A 173 21.63 9.88 -31.45
C LEU A 173 20.69 8.88 -32.13
N THR A 174 19.59 8.54 -31.47
CA THR A 174 18.63 7.55 -31.97
C THR A 174 17.60 8.12 -32.95
N LYS A 175 17.38 9.44 -32.93
CA LYS A 175 16.36 10.19 -33.70
C LYS A 175 14.90 9.73 -33.53
N ARG A 176 14.66 8.56 -32.93
CA ARG A 176 13.36 7.93 -32.66
C ARG A 176 13.48 7.05 -31.42
N SER A 177 13.30 7.64 -30.24
CA SER A 177 13.17 6.90 -28.98
C SER A 177 12.09 7.53 -28.09
N GLY A 178 11.75 6.86 -26.99
CA GLY A 178 10.82 7.38 -25.99
C GLY A 178 11.33 8.66 -25.32
N CYS A 179 10.43 9.35 -24.62
CA CYS A 179 10.75 10.61 -23.95
C CYS A 179 11.46 10.35 -22.61
N PHE A 180 12.79 10.50 -22.59
CA PHE A 180 13.61 10.35 -21.38
C PHE A 180 14.20 11.69 -20.96
N ALA A 181 13.96 12.08 -19.72
CA ALA A 181 14.53 13.28 -19.13
C ALA A 181 15.75 12.95 -18.24
N ILE A 182 16.75 13.83 -18.28
CA ILE A 182 17.95 13.84 -17.45
C ILE A 182 18.01 15.20 -16.74
N SER A 183 18.64 15.25 -15.57
CA SER A 183 18.86 16.52 -14.86
C SER A 183 20.12 17.20 -15.40
N ASP A 184 20.02 18.49 -15.71
CA ASP A 184 21.06 19.24 -16.41
C ASP A 184 22.13 19.88 -15.51
N GLU A 185 22.36 19.37 -14.29
CA GLU A 185 23.31 20.01 -13.37
C GLU A 185 24.77 19.80 -13.81
N PRO A 186 25.50 20.87 -14.20
CA PRO A 186 26.81 20.76 -14.84
C PRO A 186 27.97 20.53 -13.86
N ASN A 187 27.73 20.59 -12.54
CA ASN A 187 28.79 20.67 -11.53
C ASN A 187 29.15 19.34 -10.85
N ILE A 188 28.37 18.27 -11.06
CA ILE A 188 28.63 16.95 -10.45
C ILE A 188 28.81 15.93 -11.55
N THR A 189 30.00 15.93 -12.12
CA THR A 189 30.38 14.95 -13.13
C THR A 189 31.17 13.83 -12.47
N VAL A 190 30.59 12.64 -12.37
CA VAL A 190 31.37 11.48 -11.94
C VAL A 190 32.25 11.05 -13.11
N LEU A 191 33.55 11.03 -12.86
CA LEU A 191 34.57 10.60 -13.80
C LEU A 191 34.46 9.08 -13.94
N VAL A 192 33.66 8.63 -14.90
CA VAL A 192 33.64 7.22 -15.26
C VAL A 192 34.93 6.94 -16.03
N THR A 193 35.86 6.24 -15.37
CA THR A 193 37.05 5.70 -16.03
C THR A 193 36.58 4.61 -16.98
N SER A 194 36.47 4.94 -18.26
CA SER A 194 36.30 3.92 -19.28
C SER A 194 37.51 3.00 -19.25
N VAL A 195 37.28 1.71 -18.95
CA VAL A 195 38.33 0.67 -18.88
C VAL A 195 39.10 0.55 -20.20
N VAL A 196 38.53 1.04 -21.31
CA VAL A 196 39.07 0.91 -22.66
C VAL A 196 40.01 2.05 -23.06
N GLN A 197 39.97 3.23 -22.41
CA GLN A 197 40.76 4.38 -22.89
C GLN A 197 41.46 5.22 -21.82
N GLY A 198 41.26 4.99 -20.51
CA GLY A 198 41.86 5.80 -19.45
C GLY A 198 41.39 7.27 -19.38
N ASN A 199 40.69 7.75 -20.41
CA ASN A 199 40.03 9.04 -20.41
C ASN A 199 38.80 9.00 -19.50
N LYS A 200 38.78 9.94 -18.58
CA LYS A 200 37.70 10.13 -17.63
C LYS A 200 36.63 11.00 -18.27
N ILE A 201 35.49 10.41 -18.62
CA ILE A 201 34.38 11.17 -19.20
C ILE A 201 33.45 11.60 -18.05
N PRO A 202 33.19 12.91 -17.91
CA PRO A 202 32.18 13.40 -16.98
C PRO A 202 30.77 12.95 -17.41
N VAL A 203 30.10 12.12 -16.61
CA VAL A 203 28.69 11.73 -16.87
C VAL A 203 27.78 12.38 -15.81
N PRO A 204 26.73 13.12 -16.21
CA PRO A 204 25.77 13.69 -15.27
C PRO A 204 24.93 12.57 -14.65
N ILE A 205 24.89 12.50 -13.33
CA ILE A 205 24.08 11.52 -12.59
C ILE A 205 22.72 12.14 -12.28
N ALA A 206 21.63 11.39 -12.48
CA ALA A 206 20.27 11.79 -12.09
C ALA A 206 20.06 11.73 -10.55
N TYR A 207 20.90 12.44 -9.81
CA TYR A 207 20.94 12.42 -8.34
C TYR A 207 19.58 12.78 -7.72
N HIS A 208 18.89 13.77 -8.29
CA HIS A 208 17.59 14.26 -7.80
C HIS A 208 16.51 13.17 -7.77
N VAL A 209 16.45 12.31 -8.79
CA VAL A 209 15.47 11.21 -8.82
C VAL A 209 15.88 10.11 -7.83
N GLY A 210 17.19 9.82 -7.73
CA GLY A 210 17.73 8.90 -6.72
C GLY A 210 17.39 9.34 -5.29
N MET A 211 17.41 10.65 -5.01
CA MET A 211 17.05 11.21 -3.70
C MET A 211 15.60 10.91 -3.29
N ILE A 212 14.66 10.86 -4.22
CA ILE A 212 13.27 10.44 -3.94
C ILE A 212 13.27 8.99 -3.42
N SER A 213 14.04 8.09 -4.05
CA SER A 213 14.12 6.68 -3.67
C SER A 213 14.84 6.49 -2.32
N ILE A 214 15.88 7.28 -2.06
CA ILE A 214 16.58 7.31 -0.76
C ILE A 214 15.62 7.73 0.36
N LEU A 215 14.88 8.82 0.17
CA LEU A 215 13.93 9.30 1.17
C LEU A 215 12.75 8.36 1.36
N ALA A 216 12.24 7.75 0.29
CA ALA A 216 11.21 6.72 0.38
C ALA A 216 11.69 5.51 1.19
N THR A 217 12.91 5.02 0.93
CA THR A 217 13.53 3.94 1.70
C THR A 217 13.73 4.33 3.16
N PHE A 218 14.21 5.54 3.42
CA PHE A 218 14.35 6.06 4.78
C PHE A 218 13.01 6.09 5.52
N PHE A 219 11.94 6.54 4.84
CA PHE A 219 10.60 6.54 5.39
C PHE A 219 10.08 5.13 5.67
N ASP A 220 10.34 4.16 4.78
CA ASP A 220 10.00 2.74 5.02
C ASP A 220 10.74 2.15 6.22
N CYS A 221 12.05 2.43 6.33
CA CYS A 221 12.87 2.06 7.47
C CYS A 221 12.33 2.66 8.77
N LEU A 222 11.96 3.94 8.78
CA LEU A 222 11.36 4.60 9.94
C LEU A 222 10.05 3.92 10.35
N ASN A 223 9.17 3.61 9.39
CA ASN A 223 7.92 2.90 9.65
C ASN A 223 8.18 1.51 10.25
N MET A 224 9.10 0.75 9.68
CA MET A 224 9.49 -0.57 10.19
C MET A 224 10.08 -0.49 11.60
N LEU A 225 10.94 0.50 11.88
CA LEU A 225 11.53 0.73 13.20
C LEU A 225 10.45 1.05 14.24
N VAL A 226 9.46 1.87 13.90
CA VAL A 226 8.33 2.17 14.81
C VAL A 226 7.53 0.91 15.11
N VAL A 227 7.22 0.08 14.11
CA VAL A 227 6.51 -1.20 14.30
C VAL A 227 7.32 -2.14 15.18
N LEU A 228 8.62 -2.30 14.90
CA LEU A 228 9.53 -3.16 15.69
C LEU A 228 9.66 -2.67 17.13
N TRP A 229 9.82 -1.37 17.33
CA TRP A 229 9.91 -0.77 18.66
C TRP A 229 8.65 -1.04 19.49
N HIS A 230 7.48 -0.84 18.89
CA HIS A 230 6.21 -1.13 19.53
C HIS A 230 6.02 -2.61 19.83
N TRP A 231 6.49 -3.48 18.93
CA TRP A 231 6.47 -4.92 19.12
C TRP A 231 7.33 -5.35 20.31
N VAL A 232 8.59 -4.93 20.36
CA VAL A 232 9.53 -5.26 21.44
C VAL A 232 8.98 -4.81 22.80
N ARG A 233 8.38 -3.61 22.88
CA ARG A 233 7.77 -3.11 24.12
C ARG A 233 6.47 -3.81 24.51
N GLY A 234 5.72 -4.36 23.55
CA GLY A 234 4.42 -5.00 23.78
C GLY A 234 4.48 -6.52 23.95
N CYS A 235 5.59 -7.17 23.63
CA CYS A 235 5.72 -8.63 23.53
C CYS A 235 5.35 -9.42 24.79
N GLY A 236 5.36 -8.82 25.97
CA GLY A 236 5.04 -9.53 27.23
C GLY A 236 3.58 -9.97 27.37
N ALA A 237 2.64 -9.38 26.64
CA ALA A 237 1.19 -9.57 26.88
C ALA A 237 0.38 -10.00 25.65
N ILE A 238 1.05 -10.30 24.53
CA ILE A 238 0.39 -10.39 23.22
C ILE A 238 0.21 -11.87 22.79
N GLY A 239 -1.05 -12.27 22.58
CA GLY A 239 -1.42 -13.63 22.16
C GLY A 239 -0.93 -14.06 20.76
N PRO A 240 -1.01 -15.36 20.43
CA PRO A 240 -0.46 -15.98 19.20
C PRO A 240 -1.00 -15.37 17.89
N LEU A 241 -2.20 -14.80 17.92
CA LEU A 241 -2.84 -14.16 16.76
C LEU A 241 -2.06 -12.92 16.28
N CYS A 242 -1.62 -12.07 17.20
CA CYS A 242 -0.90 -10.85 16.85
C CYS A 242 0.52 -11.15 16.36
N ARG A 243 1.15 -12.25 16.82
CA ARG A 243 2.45 -12.70 16.30
C ARG A 243 2.37 -13.05 14.82
N SER A 244 1.31 -13.74 14.40
CA SER A 244 1.06 -14.07 12.99
C SER A 244 0.77 -12.82 12.15
N PHE A 245 -0.02 -11.89 12.69
CA PHE A 245 -0.31 -10.63 12.02
C PHE A 245 0.94 -9.78 11.83
N LEU A 246 1.80 -9.71 12.85
CA LEU A 246 3.05 -8.96 12.80
C LEU A 246 4.05 -9.58 11.83
N LYS A 247 4.21 -10.92 11.83
CA LYS A 247 5.10 -11.62 10.88
C LYS A 247 4.74 -11.30 9.42
N GLN A 248 3.45 -11.21 9.12
CA GLN A 248 2.97 -10.87 7.79
C GLN A 248 3.13 -9.38 7.47
N GLY A 249 2.90 -8.50 8.45
CA GLY A 249 3.14 -7.07 8.29
C GLY A 249 4.60 -6.73 8.03
N MET A 250 5.50 -7.36 8.79
CA MET A 250 6.95 -7.20 8.65
C MET A 250 7.45 -7.62 7.26
N LEU A 251 6.91 -8.70 6.69
CA LEU A 251 7.28 -9.12 5.33
C LEU A 251 7.02 -8.01 4.30
N VAL A 252 5.93 -7.24 4.46
CA VAL A 252 5.60 -6.14 3.54
C VAL A 252 6.68 -5.07 3.60
N TYR A 253 7.03 -4.60 4.80
CA TYR A 253 8.07 -3.57 4.97
C TYR A 253 9.42 -4.04 4.42
N VAL A 254 9.79 -5.30 4.66
CA VAL A 254 11.05 -5.86 4.14
C VAL A 254 11.07 -5.85 2.61
N VAL A 255 9.97 -6.28 1.96
CA VAL A 255 9.88 -6.28 0.50
C VAL A 255 9.90 -4.84 -0.05
N MET A 256 9.22 -3.89 0.59
CA MET A 256 9.23 -2.48 0.19
C MET A 256 10.62 -1.86 0.27
N ILE A 257 11.30 -2.07 1.40
CA ILE A 257 12.68 -1.61 1.61
C ILE A 257 13.60 -2.24 0.56
N ALA A 258 13.46 -3.54 0.28
CA ALA A 258 14.25 -4.21 -0.74
C ALA A 258 14.03 -3.62 -2.14
N LEU A 259 12.77 -3.38 -2.54
CA LEU A 259 12.45 -2.78 -3.84
C LEU A 259 12.99 -1.35 -3.97
N ASN A 260 12.81 -0.52 -2.94
CA ASN A 260 13.32 0.85 -2.95
C ASN A 260 14.85 0.89 -2.87
N THR A 261 15.49 -0.04 -2.15
CA THR A 261 16.95 -0.19 -2.13
C THR A 261 17.48 -0.64 -3.49
N LEU A 262 16.83 -1.60 -4.15
CA LEU A 262 17.19 -2.01 -5.51
C LEU A 262 17.09 -0.83 -6.48
N ALA A 263 16.06 0.02 -6.34
CA ALA A 263 15.96 1.24 -7.12
C ALA A 263 17.10 2.22 -6.83
N ILE A 264 17.49 2.42 -5.56
CA ILE A 264 18.66 3.23 -5.20
C ILE A 264 19.92 2.68 -5.87
N CYS A 265 20.18 1.37 -5.75
CA CYS A 265 21.33 0.72 -6.38
C CYS A 265 21.32 0.91 -7.90
N ALA A 266 20.16 0.82 -8.53
CA ALA A 266 20.03 1.05 -9.97
C ALA A 266 20.26 2.52 -10.36
N TYR A 267 19.82 3.48 -9.54
CA TYR A 267 20.09 4.91 -9.76
C TYR A 267 21.56 5.30 -9.52
N LEU A 268 22.21 4.69 -8.53
CA LEU A 268 23.61 4.97 -8.19
C LEU A 268 24.61 4.21 -9.07
N SER A 269 24.18 3.15 -9.75
CA SER A 269 25.05 2.39 -10.64
C SER A 269 25.34 3.19 -11.91
N SER A 270 26.60 3.62 -12.08
CA SER A 270 27.08 4.33 -13.26
C SER A 270 26.81 3.60 -14.57
N TYR A 271 26.73 2.26 -14.54
CA TYR A 271 26.39 1.43 -15.70
C TYR A 271 24.91 1.50 -16.06
N LEU A 272 24.06 1.72 -15.07
CA LEU A 272 22.61 1.76 -15.22
C LEU A 272 22.08 3.19 -15.35
N VAL A 273 22.92 4.24 -15.33
CA VAL A 273 22.45 5.64 -15.47
C VAL A 273 21.63 5.84 -16.76
N HIS A 274 21.97 5.11 -17.83
CA HIS A 274 21.20 5.13 -19.08
C HIS A 274 19.98 4.18 -19.07
N GLU A 275 19.99 3.14 -18.24
CA GLU A 275 18.84 2.23 -18.00
C GLU A 275 17.82 2.79 -17.00
N GLY A 276 18.32 3.67 -16.13
CA GLY A 276 17.93 3.69 -14.72
C GLY A 276 16.56 4.31 -14.49
N PHE A 277 16.14 5.27 -15.30
CA PHE A 277 14.86 5.90 -15.02
C PHE A 277 13.68 4.96 -15.30
N ALA A 278 13.58 4.34 -16.48
CA ALA A 278 12.41 3.53 -16.85
C ALA A 278 12.30 2.23 -16.04
N SER A 279 13.42 1.55 -15.81
CA SER A 279 13.44 0.31 -15.02
C SER A 279 13.23 0.59 -13.53
N SER A 280 13.93 1.58 -12.95
CA SER A 280 13.93 1.82 -11.51
C SER A 280 12.68 2.55 -11.05
N SER A 281 12.14 3.48 -11.85
CA SER A 281 10.85 4.13 -11.52
C SER A 281 9.70 3.13 -11.50
N ALA A 282 9.69 2.15 -12.41
CA ALA A 282 8.68 1.09 -12.43
C ALA A 282 8.75 0.23 -11.16
N LEU A 283 9.96 -0.21 -10.80
CA LEU A 283 10.19 -1.05 -9.63
C LEU A 283 9.91 -0.30 -8.32
N ALA A 284 10.26 0.99 -8.21
CA ALA A 284 10.07 1.79 -6.99
C ALA A 284 8.66 2.37 -6.84
N CYS A 285 8.00 2.76 -7.93
CA CYS A 285 6.73 3.50 -7.85
C CYS A 285 5.52 2.57 -8.02
N ILE A 286 5.63 1.55 -8.88
CA ILE A 286 4.48 0.75 -9.29
C ILE A 286 4.37 -0.52 -8.44
N LEU A 287 5.45 -1.30 -8.30
CA LEU A 287 5.40 -2.55 -7.51
C LEU A 287 5.04 -2.32 -6.02
N PRO A 288 5.59 -1.30 -5.33
CA PRO A 288 5.18 -0.97 -3.97
C PRO A 288 3.69 -0.66 -3.81
N SER A 289 3.10 0.02 -4.78
CA SER A 289 1.67 0.36 -4.75
C SER A 289 0.79 -0.89 -4.85
N THR A 290 1.12 -1.81 -5.75
CA THR A 290 0.35 -3.06 -5.94
C THR A 290 0.52 -4.02 -4.78
N LEU A 291 1.74 -4.21 -4.28
CA LEU A 291 2.02 -5.06 -3.13
C LEU A 291 1.35 -4.56 -1.85
N SER A 292 1.35 -3.23 -1.63
CA SER A 292 0.67 -2.61 -0.47
C SER A 292 -0.83 -2.84 -0.51
N CYS A 293 -1.46 -2.70 -1.68
CA CYS A 293 -2.89 -2.94 -1.86
C CYS A 293 -3.27 -4.42 -1.72
N ARG A 294 -2.45 -5.33 -2.23
CA ARG A 294 -2.75 -6.77 -2.19
C ARG A 294 -2.78 -7.36 -0.80
N LEU A 295 -1.83 -6.96 0.04
CA LEU A 295 -1.74 -7.51 1.39
C LEU A 295 -2.88 -7.00 2.28
N TYR A 296 -3.55 -5.91 1.87
CA TYR A 296 -4.80 -5.47 2.45
C TYR A 296 -5.98 -6.41 2.09
N VAL A 297 -6.09 -6.83 0.83
CA VAL A 297 -7.23 -7.60 0.32
C VAL A 297 -7.08 -9.11 0.54
N SER A 298 -5.91 -9.67 0.24
CA SER A 298 -5.69 -11.12 0.15
C SER A 298 -5.94 -11.90 1.44
N ARG A 299 -6.10 -11.22 2.60
CA ARG A 299 -6.50 -11.89 3.85
C ARG A 299 -7.77 -11.34 4.50
N SER A 300 -8.42 -10.32 3.93
CA SER A 300 -9.79 -9.95 4.34
C SER A 300 -10.82 -11.04 4.01
N LEU A 301 -10.48 -12.02 3.17
CA LEU A 301 -11.41 -13.07 2.72
C LEU A 301 -11.29 -14.42 3.46
N GLN A 302 -10.22 -14.64 4.24
CA GLN A 302 -9.97 -15.93 4.90
C GLN A 302 -9.92 -15.82 6.44
N ILE A 303 -10.21 -14.64 6.95
CA ILE A 303 -10.47 -14.41 8.37
C ILE A 303 -11.99 -14.31 8.49
N PRO A 304 -12.64 -15.10 9.37
CA PRO A 304 -14.09 -15.02 9.59
C PRO A 304 -14.49 -13.56 9.83
N CYS A 305 -15.73 -13.21 9.44
CA CYS A 305 -16.34 -11.88 9.33
C CYS A 305 -16.01 -10.82 10.43
N TRP A 306 -15.38 -11.22 11.53
CA TRP A 306 -14.76 -10.40 12.57
C TRP A 306 -13.66 -9.43 12.10
N PHE A 307 -12.87 -9.74 11.05
CA PHE A 307 -11.80 -8.81 10.60
C PHE A 307 -12.30 -7.69 9.67
N ARG A 308 -13.40 -7.94 8.95
CA ARG A 308 -14.11 -6.92 8.13
C ARG A 308 -14.72 -5.83 9.01
N CYS A 309 -15.00 -6.20 10.25
CA CYS A 309 -15.19 -5.25 11.32
C CYS A 309 -13.84 -4.64 11.74
N SER A 310 -12.82 -5.36 12.20
CA SER A 310 -11.66 -4.77 12.92
C SER A 310 -10.86 -3.59 12.32
N PHE A 311 -10.80 -3.21 11.04
CA PHE A 311 -10.12 -1.93 10.71
C PHE A 311 -11.01 -0.70 11.02
N PHE A 312 -12.33 -0.86 10.82
CA PHE A 312 -13.36 0.15 11.13
C PHE A 312 -13.98 -0.04 12.53
N ARG A 313 -13.98 -1.27 13.03
CA ARG A 313 -14.30 -1.72 14.39
C ARG A 313 -13.08 -1.87 15.29
N VAL A 314 -11.82 -1.66 14.92
CA VAL A 314 -10.79 -1.28 15.94
C VAL A 314 -10.84 0.23 16.12
N LEU A 315 -11.36 0.98 15.13
CA LEU A 315 -11.82 2.36 15.32
C LEU A 315 -13.04 2.38 16.27
N MET A 316 -14.05 1.55 16.04
CA MET A 316 -15.27 1.52 16.88
C MET A 316 -15.24 0.56 18.10
N LEU A 317 -14.51 -0.55 18.10
CA LEU A 317 -14.40 -1.48 19.25
C LEU A 317 -13.34 -1.03 20.23
N ARG A 318 -12.33 -0.23 19.88
CA ARG A 318 -11.51 0.39 20.96
C ARG A 318 -12.22 1.56 21.61
N GLN A 319 -13.29 2.06 20.99
CA GLN A 319 -14.27 2.96 21.61
C GLN A 319 -15.34 2.17 22.39
N LYS A 320 -15.50 0.86 22.18
CA LYS A 320 -16.40 -0.03 22.94
C LYS A 320 -15.71 -1.05 23.89
N ALA A 321 -14.38 -1.16 23.87
CA ALA A 321 -13.62 -2.18 24.62
C ALA A 321 -12.68 -1.58 25.68
N SER A 322 -12.57 -0.26 25.78
CA SER A 322 -12.66 0.32 27.12
C SER A 322 -14.10 0.76 27.24
N PRO A 323 -14.94 0.11 28.06
CA PRO A 323 -16.16 0.77 28.51
C PRO A 323 -15.70 2.14 28.99
N THR A 324 -16.24 3.20 28.40
CA THR A 324 -16.05 4.53 28.97
C THR A 324 -16.45 4.41 30.44
N GLU A 325 -15.77 5.09 31.37
CA GLU A 325 -16.02 4.94 32.82
C GLU A 325 -17.53 5.06 33.17
N THR A 326 -18.27 5.78 32.33
CA THR A 326 -19.74 5.86 32.30
C THR A 326 -20.49 4.57 31.94
N GLU A 327 -20.06 3.78 30.95
CA GLU A 327 -20.66 2.47 30.63
C GLU A 327 -20.35 1.43 31.72
N LEU A 328 -19.14 1.45 32.28
CA LEU A 328 -18.77 0.59 33.41
C LEU A 328 -19.56 0.95 34.68
N ARG A 329 -19.85 2.25 34.90
CA ARG A 329 -20.77 2.71 35.95
C ARG A 329 -22.22 2.32 35.69
N LEU A 330 -22.66 2.32 34.43
CA LEU A 330 -24.02 1.89 34.05
C LEU A 330 -24.21 0.39 34.28
N GLU A 331 -23.22 -0.42 33.91
CA GLU A 331 -23.26 -1.87 34.13
C GLU A 331 -23.19 -2.20 35.63
N HIS A 332 -22.35 -1.49 36.41
CA HIS A 332 -22.37 -1.60 37.86
C HIS A 332 -23.70 -1.15 38.47
N SER A 333 -24.31 -0.08 37.97
CA SER A 333 -25.60 0.41 38.46
C SER A 333 -26.72 -0.58 38.15
N HIS A 334 -26.68 -1.24 36.99
CA HIS A 334 -27.63 -2.28 36.63
C HIS A 334 -27.50 -3.51 37.53
N MET A 335 -26.27 -3.97 37.78
CA MET A 335 -26.03 -5.09 38.71
C MET A 335 -26.45 -4.76 40.14
N ILE A 336 -26.24 -3.52 40.60
CA ILE A 336 -26.70 -3.07 41.92
C ILE A 336 -28.22 -3.02 41.99
N ASN A 337 -28.90 -2.52 40.94
CA ASN A 337 -30.35 -2.47 40.90
C ASN A 337 -31.00 -3.87 40.86
N GLU A 338 -30.47 -4.80 40.07
CA GLU A 338 -30.95 -6.19 40.07
C GLU A 338 -30.75 -6.87 41.43
N ALA A 339 -29.61 -6.64 42.08
CA ALA A 339 -29.36 -7.16 43.42
C ALA A 339 -30.34 -6.57 44.46
N LEU A 340 -30.63 -5.27 44.36
CA LEU A 340 -31.62 -4.61 45.22
C LEU A 340 -33.03 -5.17 44.98
N GLU A 341 -33.44 -5.39 43.73
CA GLU A 341 -34.74 -5.97 43.38
C GLU A 341 -34.90 -7.39 43.92
N MET A 342 -33.88 -8.24 43.77
CA MET A 342 -33.89 -9.61 44.33
C MET A 342 -34.03 -9.62 45.86
N THR A 343 -33.44 -8.63 46.56
CA THR A 343 -33.54 -8.55 48.02
C THR A 343 -34.94 -8.11 48.49
N THR A 344 -35.66 -7.32 47.69
CA THR A 344 -37.04 -6.91 48.00
C THR A 344 -38.06 -8.06 47.86
N VAL A 345 -37.81 -9.04 47.00
CA VAL A 345 -38.74 -10.16 46.76
C VAL A 345 -38.74 -11.16 47.93
N GLU A 346 -37.63 -11.32 48.65
CA GLU A 346 -37.58 -12.18 49.84
C GLU A 346 -38.29 -11.62 51.08
N ARG A 347 -38.79 -10.38 51.04
CA ARG A 347 -39.50 -9.76 52.17
C ARG A 347 -41.02 -9.79 52.05
N HIS A 348 -41.57 -10.78 51.34
CA HIS A 348 -42.99 -11.12 51.49
C HIS A 348 -43.17 -12.24 52.52
N PRO A 349 -43.64 -11.94 53.75
CA PRO A 349 -43.90 -12.95 54.74
C PRO A 349 -45.08 -13.83 54.28
N THR A 350 -44.82 -15.13 54.28
CA THR A 350 -45.74 -16.24 54.39
C THR A 350 -47.03 -15.88 55.12
N LYS A 351 -48.08 -15.60 54.36
CA LYS A 351 -49.48 -15.81 54.76
C LYS A 351 -50.17 -16.39 53.54
N ILE A 352 -50.36 -17.71 53.55
CA ILE A 352 -51.49 -18.47 52.99
C ILE A 352 -51.09 -19.94 53.23
N LEU A 353 -51.44 -20.43 54.43
CA LEU A 353 -51.52 -21.84 54.74
C LEU A 353 -52.84 -22.03 55.47
N GLU A 354 -53.95 -21.96 54.73
CA GLU A 354 -55.23 -22.44 55.22
C GLU A 354 -56.16 -22.69 54.03
N GLY A 355 -56.63 -23.93 53.92
CA GLY A 355 -57.78 -24.29 53.12
C GLY A 355 -57.48 -24.84 51.73
N PHE A 356 -57.10 -26.12 51.64
CA PHE A 356 -57.73 -27.02 50.66
C PHE A 356 -57.54 -28.47 51.13
N MET A 357 -58.52 -28.92 51.91
CA MET A 357 -58.67 -30.31 52.33
C MET A 357 -59.99 -30.82 51.75
N SER A 358 -59.91 -32.02 51.16
CA SER A 358 -61.00 -32.96 50.80
C SER A 358 -61.64 -32.84 49.40
N PRO A 359 -62.29 -33.89 48.87
CA PRO A 359 -62.17 -35.33 49.18
C PRO A 359 -61.86 -36.20 47.94
N ILE A 360 -61.47 -37.43 48.26
CA ILE A 360 -61.42 -38.64 47.44
C ILE A 360 -62.79 -38.90 46.78
N SER A 361 -62.81 -39.09 45.45
CA SER A 361 -63.85 -39.85 44.76
C SER A 361 -63.19 -40.93 43.91
N THR A 362 -63.23 -42.14 44.46
CA THR A 362 -63.21 -43.41 43.72
C THR A 362 -64.33 -43.40 42.70
N ASP A 363 -64.03 -43.71 41.43
CA ASP A 363 -65.00 -44.38 40.59
C ASP A 363 -64.34 -45.39 39.64
N THR A 364 -65.05 -46.50 39.58
CA THR A 364 -64.78 -47.77 38.93
C THR A 364 -65.52 -47.74 37.61
N GLU A 365 -64.89 -48.03 36.47
CA GLU A 365 -65.65 -48.63 35.37
C GLU A 365 -64.79 -49.37 34.35
N ALA A 366 -65.37 -50.46 33.88
CA ALA A 366 -64.77 -51.52 33.09
C ALA A 366 -65.24 -51.46 31.63
N GLN A 367 -64.41 -52.05 30.76
CA GLN A 367 -64.76 -52.75 29.50
C GLN A 367 -65.26 -51.92 28.30
N PRO A 368 -65.22 -52.49 27.07
CA PRO A 368 -64.88 -53.87 26.67
C PRO A 368 -63.51 -54.08 25.99
#